data_AF-A0A4Q3EF08-F1
#
_entry.id   AF-A0A4Q3EF08-F1
#
_cell.length_a   1.000
_cell.length_b   1.000
_cell.length_c   1.000
_cell.angle_alpha   90.00
_cell.angle_beta   90.00
_cell.angle_gamma   90.00
#
_symmetry.space_group_name_H-M   'P 1'
#
loop_
_entity.id
_entity.type
_entity.pdbx_description
1 polymer ?
#
loop_
_entity_poly.entity_id
_entity_poly.type
_entity_poly.pdbx_seq_one_letter_code
_entity_poly.pdbx_strand_id
1 'polypeptide(L)'
;MIFRSVLFAVISLTLYAAYIAYGNSVPVAQHQWQENIIRTQDYIYSDSLLNQDVVLGTSLTDKVNKDSVPAGVYMLTYPGFSPWDGFEVVKKSNGRPKYMFVEENAILKPASPKSRKPRKKKTGIFLRR
;
A
#
# COMPACT_ATOMS: atom_id res chain seq x y z
N MET A 1 -34.17 -31.05 -6.70
CA MET A 1 -33.70 -30.14 -5.63
C MET A 1 -32.42 -29.40 -6.03
N ILE A 2 -31.44 -30.07 -6.65
CA ILE A 2 -30.17 -29.47 -7.09
C ILE A 2 -30.35 -28.26 -8.03
N PHE A 3 -31.29 -28.31 -8.98
CA PHE A 3 -31.51 -27.21 -9.93
C PHE A 3 -31.91 -25.89 -9.26
N ARG A 4 -32.71 -25.96 -8.18
CA ARG A 4 -33.09 -24.76 -7.41
C ARG A 4 -31.90 -24.16 -6.67
N SER A 5 -31.04 -25.02 -6.11
CA SER A 5 -29.82 -24.61 -5.44
C SER A 5 -28.79 -24.03 -6.40
N VAL A 6 -28.63 -24.62 -7.58
CA VAL A 6 -27.74 -24.11 -8.64
C VAL A 6 -28.25 -22.78 -9.16
N LEU A 7 -29.54 -22.66 -9.45
CA LEU A 7 -30.14 -21.40 -9.90
C LEU A 7 -29.97 -20.29 -8.85
N PHE A 8 -30.21 -20.61 -7.57
CA PHE A 8 -29.97 -19.65 -6.48
C PHE A 8 -28.50 -19.22 -6.41
N ALA A 9 -27.56 -20.17 -6.48
CA ALA A 9 -26.13 -19.86 -6.45
C ALA A 9 -25.69 -18.97 -7.63
N VAL A 10 -26.19 -19.25 -8.84
CA VAL A 10 -25.92 -18.42 -10.02
C VAL A 10 -26.48 -17.01 -9.82
N ILE A 11 -27.74 -16.88 -9.39
CA ILE A 11 -28.36 -15.58 -9.14
C ILE A 11 -27.59 -14.79 -8.07
N SER A 12 -27.26 -15.42 -6.93
CA SER A 12 -26.49 -14.76 -5.87
C SER A 12 -25.10 -14.34 -6.33
N LEU A 13 -24.41 -15.17 -7.12
CA LEU A 13 -23.10 -14.84 -7.65
C LEU A 13 -23.17 -13.67 -8.65
N THR A 14 -24.17 -13.67 -9.52
CA THR A 14 -24.38 -12.58 -10.48
C THR A 14 -24.74 -11.26 -9.77
N LEU A 15 -25.58 -11.31 -8.74
CA LEU A 15 -25.92 -10.13 -7.93
C LEU A 15 -24.70 -9.59 -7.17
N TYR A 16 -23.87 -10.46 -6.60
CA TYR A 16 -22.63 -10.04 -5.94
C TYR A 16 -21.61 -9.46 -6.93
N ALA A 17 -21.45 -10.08 -8.10
CA ALA A 17 -20.59 -9.55 -9.16
C ALA A 17 -21.08 -8.18 -9.65
N ALA A 18 -22.39 -8.01 -9.83
CA ALA A 18 -23.00 -6.72 -10.16
C ALA A 18 -22.77 -5.69 -9.04
N TYR A 19 -22.87 -6.09 -7.76
CA TYR A 19 -22.58 -5.22 -6.63
C TYR A 19 -21.12 -4.74 -6.61
N ILE A 20 -20.15 -5.60 -6.95
CA ILE A 20 -18.75 -5.16 -7.08
C ILE A 20 -18.55 -4.27 -8.31
N ALA A 21 -19.12 -4.65 -9.46
CA ALA A 21 -18.90 -3.94 -10.72
C ALA A 21 -19.56 -2.55 -10.76
N TYR A 22 -20.73 -2.40 -10.12
CA TYR A 22 -21.51 -1.16 -10.12
C TYR A 22 -21.55 -0.45 -8.77
N GLY A 23 -21.13 -1.10 -7.69
CA GLY A 23 -20.93 -0.47 -6.40
C GLY A 23 -19.58 0.25 -6.36
N ASN A 24 -19.51 1.33 -5.58
CA ASN A 24 -18.25 1.92 -5.14
C ASN A 24 -17.58 0.98 -4.13
N SER A 25 -17.25 -0.26 -4.52
CA SER A 25 -16.48 -1.16 -3.66
C SER A 25 -15.13 -0.50 -3.42
N VAL A 26 -14.96 0.05 -2.22
CA VAL A 26 -13.70 0.66 -1.82
C VAL A 26 -12.64 -0.44 -1.95
N PRO A 27 -11.59 -0.26 -2.76
CA PRO A 27 -10.52 -1.25 -2.84
C PRO A 27 -9.86 -1.35 -1.47
N VAL A 28 -10.22 -2.37 -0.71
CA VAL A 28 -9.62 -2.64 0.60
C VAL A 28 -8.40 -3.51 0.38
N ALA A 29 -7.24 -2.99 0.77
CA ALA A 29 -6.00 -3.75 0.78
C ALA A 29 -6.16 -5.02 1.61
N GLN A 30 -5.81 -6.18 1.05
CA GLN A 30 -5.87 -7.46 1.76
C GLN A 30 -4.62 -7.68 2.62
N HIS A 31 -3.53 -7.00 2.27
CA HIS A 31 -2.23 -7.11 2.93
C HIS A 31 -1.54 -5.76 3.06
N GLN A 32 -0.78 -5.58 4.14
CA GLN A 32 0.02 -4.38 4.43
C GLN A 32 0.91 -3.95 3.24
N TRP A 33 1.48 -4.91 2.51
CA TRP A 33 2.27 -4.62 1.31
C TRP A 33 1.45 -3.97 0.20
N GLN A 34 0.22 -4.46 -0.03
CA GLN A 34 -0.68 -3.85 -1.02
C GLN A 34 -1.09 -2.44 -0.58
N GLU A 35 -1.33 -2.25 0.71
CA GLU A 35 -1.69 -0.93 1.25
C GLU A 35 -0.56 0.08 1.05
N ASN A 36 0.69 -0.31 1.26
CA ASN A 36 1.85 0.52 0.99
C ASN A 36 1.98 0.89 -0.51
N ILE A 37 1.64 -0.05 -1.41
CA ILE A 37 1.60 0.24 -2.85
C ILE A 37 0.50 1.26 -3.15
N ILE A 38 -0.72 1.05 -2.64
CA ILE A 38 -1.86 1.94 -2.87
C ILE A 38 -1.52 3.36 -2.39
N ARG A 39 -1.01 3.52 -1.16
CA ARG A 39 -0.59 4.84 -0.64
C ARG A 39 0.47 5.53 -1.49
N THR A 40 1.40 4.75 -2.04
CA THR A 40 2.44 5.26 -2.94
C THR A 40 1.84 5.73 -4.26
N GLN A 41 0.95 4.93 -4.83
CA GLN A 41 0.26 5.28 -6.07
C GLN A 41 -0.62 6.52 -5.88
N ASP A 42 -1.42 6.55 -4.82
CA ASP A 42 -2.26 7.68 -4.47
C ASP A 42 -1.44 8.97 -4.36
N TYR A 43 -0.31 8.91 -3.66
CA TYR A 43 0.57 10.07 -3.50
C TYR A 43 1.24 10.51 -4.81
N ILE A 44 1.79 9.57 -5.60
CA ILE A 44 2.53 9.90 -6.84
C ILE A 44 1.59 10.41 -7.94
N TYR A 45 0.36 9.91 -8.01
CA TYR A 45 -0.58 10.21 -9.09
C TYR A 45 -1.63 11.28 -8.71
N SER A 46 -1.54 11.88 -7.53
CA SER A 46 -2.46 12.95 -7.10
C SER A 46 -1.73 14.28 -6.96
N ASP A 47 -1.89 15.17 -7.94
CA ASP A 47 -1.28 16.51 -7.94
C ASP A 47 -1.64 17.35 -6.70
N SER A 48 -2.85 17.13 -6.15
CA SER A 48 -3.31 17.78 -4.91
C SER A 48 -2.55 17.33 -3.67
N LEU A 49 -1.98 16.12 -3.66
CA LEU A 49 -1.18 15.58 -2.56
C LEU A 49 0.29 15.98 -2.67
N LEU A 50 0.81 16.17 -3.89
CA LEU A 50 2.21 16.55 -4.12
C LEU A 50 2.61 17.91 -3.53
N ASN A 51 1.63 18.78 -3.26
CA ASN A 51 1.82 20.10 -2.67
C ASN A 51 1.44 20.18 -1.18
N GLN A 52 0.99 19.07 -0.59
CA GLN A 52 0.68 19.00 0.84
C GLN A 52 1.94 18.78 1.66
N ASP A 53 1.89 19.21 2.92
CA ASP A 53 2.91 18.81 3.89
C ASP A 53 2.77 17.31 4.17
N VAL A 54 3.86 16.64 4.50
CA VAL A 54 3.86 15.17 4.58
C VAL A 54 4.36 14.69 5.93
N VAL A 55 3.65 13.74 6.53
CA VAL A 55 4.15 12.94 7.63
C VAL A 55 4.71 11.64 7.06
N LEU A 56 6.02 11.47 7.15
CA LEU A 56 6.72 10.22 6.85
C LEU A 56 6.80 9.38 8.13
N GLY A 57 6.35 8.14 8.06
CA GLY A 57 6.41 7.25 9.21
C GLY A 57 6.28 5.78 8.86
N THR A 58 6.35 4.95 9.90
CA THR A 58 6.29 3.49 9.81
C THR A 58 5.00 2.98 10.46
N SER A 59 5.08 1.88 11.21
CA SER A 59 3.91 1.26 11.84
C SER A 59 3.34 2.05 13.03
N LEU A 60 4.13 2.92 13.67
CA LEU A 60 3.65 3.71 14.80
C LEU A 60 2.79 4.87 14.31
N THR A 61 3.31 5.64 13.37
CA THR A 61 2.58 6.73 12.72
C THR A 61 1.30 6.22 12.06
N ASP A 62 1.31 5.00 11.52
CA ASP A 62 0.13 4.40 10.89
C ASP A 62 -1.07 4.18 11.82
N LYS A 63 -0.83 4.14 13.13
CA LYS A 63 -1.89 4.00 14.14
C LYS A 63 -2.50 5.33 14.56
N VAL A 64 -1.91 6.45 14.14
CA VAL A 64 -2.44 7.78 14.44
C VAL A 64 -3.76 7.95 13.69
N ASN A 65 -4.76 8.48 14.40
CA ASN A 65 -6.05 8.76 13.79
C ASN A 65 -5.89 9.82 12.69
N LYS A 66 -6.22 9.47 11.44
CA LYS A 66 -6.13 10.35 10.27
C LYS A 66 -7.00 11.59 10.42
N ASP A 67 -8.14 11.50 11.11
CA ASP A 67 -9.04 12.62 11.35
C ASP A 67 -8.46 13.65 12.34
N SER A 68 -7.38 13.28 13.05
CA SER A 68 -6.67 14.18 13.97
C SER A 68 -5.55 14.96 13.27
N VAL A 69 -5.25 14.65 12.00
CA VAL A 69 -4.22 15.34 11.24
C VAL A 69 -4.79 16.61 10.61
N PRO A 70 -4.09 17.76 10.71
CA PRO A 70 -4.57 19.01 10.13
C PRO A 70 -4.84 18.90 8.62
N ALA A 71 -5.81 19.67 8.14
CA ALA A 71 -6.05 19.81 6.71
C ALA A 71 -4.78 20.32 5.99
N GLY A 72 -4.44 19.71 4.85
CA GLY A 72 -3.22 20.03 4.10
C GLY A 72 -1.97 19.25 4.53
N VAL A 73 -2.11 18.31 5.47
CA VAL A 73 -1.06 17.36 5.83
C VAL A 73 -1.47 15.96 5.42
N TYR A 74 -0.63 15.31 4.61
CA TYR A 74 -0.84 13.95 4.15
C TYR A 74 0.04 12.96 4.92
N MET A 75 -0.57 11.89 5.41
CA MET A 75 0.16 10.80 6.09
C MET A 75 0.67 9.78 5.09
N LEU A 76 1.95 9.86 4.77
CA LEU A 76 2.65 8.92 3.90
C LEU A 76 3.40 7.89 4.77
N THR A 77 2.65 6.91 5.28
CA THR A 77 3.15 5.90 6.21
C THR A 77 3.40 4.55 5.53
N TYR A 78 4.49 3.89 5.93
CA TYR A 78 4.90 2.59 5.43
C TYR A 78 5.19 1.61 6.58
N PRO A 79 4.16 0.97 7.15
CA PRO A 79 4.35 -0.10 8.11
C PRO A 79 5.31 -1.17 7.59
N GLY A 80 6.24 -1.62 8.43
CA GLY A 80 7.24 -2.64 8.09
C GLY A 80 8.43 -2.16 7.26
N PHE A 81 8.44 -0.89 6.83
CA PHE A 81 9.54 -0.25 6.10
C PHE A 81 10.28 0.76 6.98
N SER A 82 11.23 1.48 6.38
CA SER A 82 11.96 2.58 6.99
C SER A 82 11.41 3.93 6.51
N PRO A 83 11.57 5.01 7.28
CA PRO A 83 11.19 6.36 6.82
C PRO A 83 11.90 6.76 5.52
N TRP A 84 13.11 6.23 5.27
CA TRP A 84 13.88 6.40 4.04
C TRP A 84 13.11 5.99 2.78
N ASP A 85 12.28 4.95 2.86
CA ASP A 85 11.48 4.50 1.72
C ASP A 85 10.47 5.59 1.32
N GLY A 86 9.88 6.30 2.30
CA GLY A 86 9.01 7.44 2.06
C GLY A 86 9.73 8.68 1.51
N PHE A 87 10.94 8.95 1.97
CA PHE A 87 11.79 9.98 1.35
C PHE A 87 12.06 9.70 -0.12
N GLU A 88 12.33 8.44 -0.48
CA GLU A 88 12.56 8.06 -1.89
C GLU A 88 11.31 8.29 -2.74
N VAL A 89 10.12 8.01 -2.21
CA VAL A 89 8.83 8.28 -2.88
C VAL A 89 8.63 9.77 -3.08
N VAL A 90 8.77 10.59 -2.03
CA VAL A 90 8.61 12.05 -2.16
C VAL A 90 9.60 12.60 -3.19
N LYS A 91 10.87 12.20 -3.13
CA LYS A 91 11.90 12.63 -4.07
C LYS A 91 11.59 12.24 -5.52
N LYS A 92 11.11 11.02 -5.77
CA LYS A 92 10.79 10.55 -7.14
C LYS A 92 9.49 11.10 -7.70
N SER A 93 8.54 11.44 -6.83
CA SER A 93 7.25 12.01 -7.20
C SER A 93 7.31 13.48 -7.63
N ASN A 94 8.46 14.15 -7.48
CA ASN A 94 8.60 15.60 -7.55
C ASN A 94 7.68 16.37 -6.56
N GLY A 95 7.22 15.72 -5.48
CA GLY A 95 6.48 16.38 -4.42
C GLY A 95 7.29 17.51 -3.79
N ARG A 96 6.61 18.60 -3.46
CA ARG A 96 7.19 19.82 -2.87
C ARG A 96 6.49 20.20 -1.57
N PRO A 97 6.48 19.31 -0.56
CA PRO A 97 5.96 19.66 0.76
C PRO A 97 6.73 20.86 1.31
N LYS A 98 6.04 21.79 1.98
CA LYS A 98 6.69 22.90 2.68
C LYS A 98 7.35 22.40 3.97
N TYR A 99 6.67 21.47 4.64
CA TYR A 99 7.14 20.81 5.85
C TYR A 99 7.02 19.29 5.72
N MET A 100 8.03 18.61 6.26
CA MET A 100 8.07 17.16 6.33
C MET A 100 8.30 16.72 7.77
N PHE A 101 7.35 15.98 8.33
CA PHE A 101 7.41 15.45 9.68
C PHE A 101 7.87 14.01 9.59
N VAL A 102 8.91 13.64 10.31
CA VAL A 102 9.52 12.31 10.18
C VAL A 102 9.44 11.60 11.53
N GLU A 103 8.75 10.48 11.55
CA GLU A 103 8.81 9.54 12.66
C GLU A 103 9.93 8.54 12.40
N GLU A 104 10.89 8.50 13.33
CA GLU A 104 12.03 7.58 13.29
C GLU A 104 11.99 6.67 14.52
N ASN A 105 11.52 5.44 14.34
CA ASN A 105 11.49 4.43 15.41
C ASN A 105 12.87 3.84 15.76
N ALA A 106 13.90 4.06 14.93
CA ALA A 106 15.22 3.49 15.17
C ALA A 106 16.32 4.42 14.66
N ILE A 107 17.04 5.05 15.59
CA ILE A 107 18.13 6.01 15.33
C ILE A 107 19.23 5.46 14.40
N LEU A 108 19.31 4.14 14.17
CA LEU A 108 20.38 3.46 13.41
C LEU A 108 19.91 2.40 12.41
N LYS A 109 18.63 2.36 12.00
CA LYS A 109 18.16 1.34 11.04
C LYS A 109 18.45 1.78 9.60
N PRO A 110 19.29 1.06 8.83
CA PRO A 110 19.55 1.41 7.43
C PRO A 110 18.28 1.24 6.59
N ALA A 111 18.22 1.96 5.47
CA ALA A 111 17.15 1.82 4.49
C ALA A 111 16.89 0.35 4.15
N SER A 112 15.62 -0.01 3.93
CA SER A 112 15.27 -1.38 3.60
C SER A 112 16.06 -1.80 2.34
N PRO A 113 16.81 -2.93 2.37
CA PRO A 113 17.55 -3.34 1.19
C PRO A 113 16.54 -3.59 0.08
N LYS A 114 16.66 -2.82 -1.03
CA LYS A 114 15.82 -2.91 -2.23
C LYS A 114 15.42 -4.35 -2.47
N SER A 115 14.11 -4.58 -2.52
CA SER A 115 13.44 -5.85 -2.79
C SER A 115 14.40 -6.97 -3.18
N ARG A 116 14.60 -7.90 -2.24
CA ARG A 116 15.25 -9.20 -2.39
C ARG A 116 15.43 -9.60 -3.86
N LYS A 117 16.69 -9.73 -4.31
CA LYS A 117 17.06 -10.33 -5.60
C LYS A 117 16.12 -11.50 -5.90
N PRO A 118 15.64 -11.67 -7.15
CA PRO A 118 14.78 -12.77 -7.52
C PRO A 118 15.42 -14.06 -7.01
N ARG A 119 14.66 -14.81 -6.22
CA ARG A 119 15.09 -16.08 -5.63
C ARG A 119 15.56 -16.96 -6.80
N LYS A 120 16.88 -17.11 -6.97
CA LYS A 120 17.44 -17.99 -8.01
C LYS A 120 16.77 -19.35 -7.81
N LYS A 121 15.92 -19.78 -8.75
CA LYS A 121 15.43 -21.15 -8.81
C LYS A 121 16.70 -22.01 -8.84
N LYS A 122 16.94 -22.79 -7.79
CA LYS A 122 17.89 -23.90 -7.86
C LYS A 122 17.32 -24.86 -8.90
N THR A 123 17.76 -24.74 -10.14
CA THR A 123 17.66 -25.80 -11.12
C THR A 123 18.54 -26.93 -10.59
N GLY A 124 17.91 -27.87 -9.89
CA GLY A 124 18.50 -29.17 -9.59
C GLY A 124 18.69 -29.89 -10.91
N ILE A 125 19.90 -29.80 -11.47
CA ILE A 125 20.34 -30.69 -12.54
C ILE A 125 20.49 -32.06 -11.87
N PHE A 126 19.52 -32.93 -12.14
CA PHE A 126 19.55 -34.33 -11.79
C PHE A 126 20.55 -35.01 -12.73
N LEU A 127 21.82 -35.07 -12.33
CA LEU A 127 22.79 -35.94 -12.98
C LEU A 127 22.47 -37.38 -12.55
N ARG A 128 21.75 -38.09 -13.43
CA ARG A 128 21.68 -39.55 -13.39
C ARG A 128 23.10 -40.10 -13.57
N ARG A 129 23.54 -40.92 -12.63
CA ARG A 129 24.46 -42.03 -12.88
C ARG A 129 23.70 -43.31 -12.57
#